data_AF-A0A2P6P6H4-F1
#
_entry.id   AF-A0A2P6P6H4-F1
#
_cell.length_a   1.000
_cell.length_b   1.000
_cell.length_c   1.000
_cell.angle_alpha   90.00
_cell.angle_beta   90.00
_cell.angle_gamma   90.00
#
_symmetry.space_group_name_H-M   'P 1'
#
loop_
_entity.id
_entity.type
_entity.pdbx_description
1 polymer ?
#
loop_
_entity_poly.entity_id
_entity_poly.type
_entity_poly.pdbx_seq_one_letter_code
_entity_poly.pdbx_strand_id
1 'polypeptide(L)'
;MNGKKGSMEINIPCATTKVMKQHDIEANGGQKSGKKGGEGGESFSFRAWMRRVWDFIKEDSNRVKFAFKVGLAVLLVSLLILFRAPYEVFGTNIIWSILTVAIMFEYTVGATFNRGFNRALGSLLAGILAIGVAQVALRSGRVAEPVIIGISIFIVGAVTSFMKLWPSLAPYEYGFRVILFTYCLIVVSGYRISLGNPIRTAMDRLYSIAIGGFVAVFVNVLVFPIWAGEQLHKELVNNFNSVADSLEECVEKYLEDDGAEHPEFSKTVMDEFPDEPAYRKCRSTLNSSAKLESLAVSAKWEPPHGRFRHFFYPWSEYVKVAAVLRYCAYEVMALHGVLHSEIQAPYNLRITFQSEIKEATSQAAELVRSLGQDICNMKKSTRTSLLKKLHSSTEKLQRAIDIHSYLLTSSIDPPDSNNFSKPLPKLPQTLSSTFSDLSNQLQAVQLDSTTSLEKNQSTQQQTAEPYHELMRKQSRRLHYSWPPRQVDAFEDDGSAGSDFLPRMKALESTAALSLATFTSLLIEFVARLDHLVEAVDELSKLAKF
;
A
#
# COMPACT_ATOMS: atom_id res chain seq x y z
N MET A 1 28.28 51.29 -41.52
CA MET A 1 28.99 50.20 -40.81
C MET A 1 28.09 48.97 -40.82
N ASN A 2 28.53 47.91 -41.50
CA ASN A 2 27.81 46.64 -41.66
C ASN A 2 27.75 45.86 -40.34
N GLY A 3 26.57 45.34 -39.99
CA GLY A 3 26.39 44.40 -38.87
C GLY A 3 25.39 43.31 -39.26
N LYS A 4 25.90 42.08 -39.39
CA LYS A 4 25.23 40.86 -39.87
C LYS A 4 24.05 40.44 -38.98
N LYS A 5 22.97 39.96 -39.60
CA LYS A 5 21.90 39.17 -38.97
C LYS A 5 22.43 37.76 -38.63
N GLY A 6 22.39 37.39 -37.35
CA GLY A 6 22.54 36.02 -36.87
C GLY A 6 21.22 35.54 -36.28
N SER A 7 20.64 34.49 -36.86
CA SER A 7 19.51 33.73 -36.31
C SER A 7 20.05 32.80 -35.23
N MET A 8 19.59 32.94 -33.98
CA MET A 8 19.88 31.99 -32.91
C MET A 8 18.64 31.13 -32.67
N GLU A 9 18.76 29.85 -33.02
CA GLU A 9 17.77 28.80 -32.78
C GLU A 9 18.01 28.25 -31.37
N ILE A 10 17.06 28.49 -30.46
CA ILE A 10 17.13 28.03 -29.07
C ILE A 10 16.49 26.63 -29.00
N ASN A 11 17.34 25.61 -28.92
CA ASN A 11 16.95 24.23 -28.62
C ASN A 11 16.55 24.09 -27.14
N ILE A 12 15.28 23.78 -26.89
CA ILE A 12 14.76 23.41 -25.57
C ILE A 12 14.76 21.87 -25.49
N PRO A 13 15.48 21.24 -24.55
CA PRO A 13 15.45 19.78 -24.40
C PRO A 13 14.12 19.35 -23.76
N CYS A 14 13.38 18.50 -24.48
CA CYS A 14 12.16 17.86 -24.00
C CYS A 14 12.52 16.82 -22.92
N ALA A 15 11.96 16.99 -21.72
CA ALA A 15 12.14 16.06 -20.62
C ALA A 15 11.57 14.68 -20.99
N THR A 16 12.46 13.69 -21.02
CA THR A 16 12.19 12.29 -21.26
C THR A 16 11.34 11.68 -20.15
N THR A 17 10.25 11.05 -20.58
CA THR A 17 9.41 10.17 -19.79
C THR A 17 10.27 9.03 -19.23
N LYS A 18 10.28 8.86 -17.90
CA LYS A 18 10.96 7.74 -17.25
C LYS A 18 10.38 6.42 -17.76
N VAL A 19 11.32 5.57 -18.16
CA VAL A 19 11.18 4.22 -18.72
C VAL A 19 10.22 3.36 -17.91
N MET A 20 9.16 2.91 -18.57
CA MET A 20 8.31 1.79 -18.17
C MET A 20 9.01 0.53 -18.71
N LYS A 21 9.55 -0.30 -17.80
CA LYS A 21 10.21 -1.56 -18.16
C LYS A 21 9.22 -2.46 -18.91
N GLN A 22 9.64 -2.88 -20.10
CA GLN A 22 8.93 -3.79 -20.98
C GLN A 22 9.16 -5.23 -20.50
N HIS A 23 8.07 -5.99 -20.41
CA HIS A 23 8.02 -7.41 -20.12
C HIS A 23 7.66 -8.09 -21.44
N ASP A 24 8.53 -8.94 -21.98
CA ASP A 24 8.18 -9.89 -23.05
C ASP A 24 9.00 -11.17 -22.83
N ILE A 25 8.28 -12.29 -22.67
CA ILE A 25 8.81 -13.66 -22.64
C ILE A 25 8.80 -14.24 -24.05
N GLU A 26 9.84 -15.02 -24.33
CA GLU A 26 10.19 -15.72 -25.57
C GLU A 26 9.17 -16.75 -26.07
N ALA A 27 9.15 -16.97 -27.40
CA ALA A 27 9.61 -18.22 -28.03
C ALA A 27 9.17 -18.28 -29.52
N ASN A 28 10.13 -18.31 -30.46
CA ASN A 28 10.41 -19.51 -31.26
C ASN A 28 11.61 -19.29 -32.19
N GLY A 29 12.52 -20.27 -32.23
CA GLY A 29 13.73 -20.26 -33.04
C GLY A 29 13.49 -20.47 -34.53
N GLY A 30 14.35 -19.87 -35.36
CA GLY A 30 14.32 -20.01 -36.81
C GLY A 30 15.35 -19.12 -37.50
N GLN A 31 16.60 -19.57 -37.51
CA GLN A 31 17.78 -18.96 -38.11
C GLN A 31 17.62 -18.71 -39.63
N LYS A 32 17.92 -17.49 -40.11
CA LYS A 32 18.76 -17.24 -41.32
C LYS A 32 19.02 -15.75 -41.63
N SER A 33 20.30 -15.41 -41.56
CA SER A 33 21.11 -14.49 -42.38
C SER A 33 20.55 -13.14 -42.86
N GLY A 34 21.12 -12.07 -42.28
CA GLY A 34 21.90 -11.04 -42.98
C GLY A 34 21.20 -10.08 -43.96
N LYS A 35 21.23 -8.78 -43.63
CA LYS A 35 22.09 -7.74 -44.28
C LYS A 35 21.49 -6.33 -44.08
N LYS A 36 22.34 -5.45 -43.52
CA LYS A 36 22.44 -3.97 -43.64
C LYS A 36 21.18 -3.10 -43.66
N GLY A 37 21.16 -2.18 -42.70
CA GLY A 37 21.18 -0.74 -42.98
C GLY A 37 19.83 -0.04 -43.02
N GLY A 38 19.64 0.91 -42.11
CA GLY A 38 18.56 1.88 -42.17
C GLY A 38 18.29 2.49 -40.81
N GLU A 39 18.93 3.63 -40.53
CA GLU A 39 18.40 4.61 -39.58
C GLU A 39 16.95 4.92 -39.97
N GLY A 40 16.01 4.59 -39.09
CA GLY A 40 14.60 4.86 -39.28
C GLY A 40 13.99 5.11 -37.92
N GLY A 41 13.56 6.35 -37.69
CA GLY A 41 12.93 6.77 -36.45
C GLY A 41 11.83 5.82 -36.01
N GLU A 42 11.68 5.67 -34.69
CA GLU A 42 10.67 4.85 -34.04
C GLU A 42 9.27 5.19 -34.60
N SER A 43 8.87 4.48 -35.64
CA SER A 43 7.52 4.54 -36.20
C SER A 43 6.59 3.96 -35.15
N PHE A 44 5.91 4.83 -34.41
CA PHE A 44 4.84 4.48 -33.49
C PHE A 44 3.85 3.52 -34.18
N SER A 45 3.95 2.24 -33.87
CA SER A 45 3.11 1.22 -34.50
C SER A 45 1.70 1.33 -33.95
N PHE A 46 0.81 1.97 -34.71
CA PHE A 46 -0.60 2.13 -34.37
C PHE A 46 -1.27 0.79 -34.04
N ARG A 47 -0.88 -0.30 -34.73
CA ARG A 47 -1.38 -1.67 -34.43
C ARG A 47 -0.91 -2.20 -33.08
N ALA A 48 0.33 -1.93 -32.68
CA ALA A 48 0.83 -2.30 -31.36
C ALA A 48 0.16 -1.47 -30.26
N TRP A 49 -0.05 -0.17 -30.52
CA TRP A 49 -0.81 0.70 -29.62
C TRP A 49 -2.26 0.25 -29.45
N MET A 50 -2.96 -0.08 -30.54
CA MET A 50 -4.32 -0.61 -30.48
C MET A 50 -4.41 -1.93 -29.71
N ARG A 51 -3.42 -2.82 -29.85
CA ARG A 51 -3.34 -4.03 -29.02
C ARG A 51 -3.16 -3.71 -27.55
N ARG A 52 -2.25 -2.82 -27.18
CA ARG A 52 -2.07 -2.37 -25.78
C ARG A 52 -3.35 -1.75 -25.21
N VAL A 53 -4.05 -0.93 -25.98
CA VAL A 53 -5.34 -0.35 -25.57
C VAL A 53 -6.39 -1.45 -25.39
N TRP A 54 -6.43 -2.42 -26.30
CA TRP A 54 -7.34 -3.58 -26.20
C TRP A 54 -7.05 -4.42 -24.96
N ASP A 55 -5.79 -4.69 -24.65
CA ASP A 55 -5.37 -5.44 -23.47
C ASP A 55 -5.72 -4.66 -22.19
N PHE A 56 -5.50 -3.35 -22.17
CA PHE A 56 -5.87 -2.45 -21.06
C PHE A 56 -7.39 -2.42 -20.81
N ILE A 57 -8.19 -2.49 -21.87
CA ILE A 57 -9.66 -2.57 -21.82
C ILE A 57 -10.11 -3.94 -21.29
N LYS A 58 -9.45 -5.01 -21.73
CA LYS A 58 -9.79 -6.39 -21.36
C LYS A 58 -9.42 -6.72 -19.92
N GLU A 59 -8.35 -6.11 -19.41
CA GLU A 59 -7.85 -6.31 -18.04
C GLU A 59 -8.88 -5.92 -16.96
N ASP A 60 -9.64 -4.84 -17.17
CA ASP A 60 -10.66 -4.41 -16.20
C ASP A 60 -11.90 -3.83 -16.90
N SER A 61 -12.94 -4.66 -17.04
CA SER A 61 -14.22 -4.25 -17.66
C SER A 61 -14.90 -3.09 -16.92
N ASN A 62 -14.56 -2.85 -15.65
CA ASN A 62 -15.14 -1.75 -14.89
C ASN A 62 -14.61 -0.39 -15.38
N ARG A 63 -13.39 -0.34 -15.94
CA ARG A 63 -12.85 0.88 -16.59
C ARG A 63 -13.74 1.32 -17.75
N VAL A 64 -14.19 0.38 -18.57
CA VAL A 64 -15.09 0.64 -19.71
C VAL A 64 -16.46 1.11 -19.23
N LYS A 65 -17.04 0.42 -18.25
CA LYS A 65 -18.32 0.81 -17.64
C LYS A 65 -18.23 2.23 -17.06
N PHE A 66 -17.15 2.54 -16.35
CA PHE A 66 -16.91 3.86 -15.80
C PHE A 66 -16.83 4.94 -16.88
N ALA A 67 -16.00 4.75 -17.92
CA ALA A 67 -15.87 5.71 -19.02
C ALA A 67 -17.21 5.96 -19.72
N PHE A 68 -17.98 4.89 -19.97
CA PHE A 68 -19.32 5.00 -20.53
C PHE A 68 -20.28 5.81 -19.64
N LYS A 69 -20.29 5.57 -18.32
CA LYS A 69 -21.12 6.33 -17.37
C LYS A 69 -20.78 7.82 -17.37
N VAL A 70 -19.48 8.16 -17.35
CA VAL A 70 -19.05 9.56 -17.35
C VAL A 70 -19.51 10.24 -18.64
N GLY A 71 -19.30 9.59 -19.79
CA GLY A 71 -19.80 10.08 -21.08
C GLY A 71 -21.31 10.29 -21.08
N LEU A 72 -22.07 9.33 -20.55
CA LEU A 72 -23.53 9.42 -20.42
C LEU A 72 -23.96 10.55 -19.49
N ALA A 73 -23.30 10.74 -18.35
CA ALA A 73 -23.61 11.82 -17.41
C ALA A 73 -23.35 13.20 -18.02
N VAL A 74 -22.21 13.36 -18.70
CA VAL A 74 -21.85 14.60 -19.42
C VAL A 74 -22.83 14.87 -20.56
N LEU A 75 -23.25 13.84 -21.30
CA LEU A 75 -24.27 13.96 -22.34
C LEU A 75 -25.60 14.44 -21.75
N LEU A 76 -26.10 13.78 -20.70
CA LEU A 76 -27.39 14.11 -20.07
C LEU A 76 -27.44 15.54 -19.54
N VAL A 77 -26.37 16.00 -18.88
CA VAL A 77 -26.31 17.40 -18.41
C VAL A 77 -26.16 18.39 -19.57
N SER A 78 -25.47 18.01 -20.66
CA SER A 78 -25.32 18.86 -21.84
C SER A 78 -26.63 19.00 -22.63
N LEU A 79 -27.50 17.99 -22.61
CA LEU A 79 -28.84 18.07 -23.21
C LEU A 79 -29.68 19.22 -22.63
N LEU A 80 -29.41 19.64 -21.39
CA LEU A 80 -30.07 20.81 -20.78
C LEU A 80 -29.72 22.13 -21.51
N ILE A 81 -28.56 22.22 -22.17
CA ILE A 81 -28.18 23.36 -23.01
C ILE A 81 -28.74 23.21 -24.42
N LEU A 82 -28.70 21.99 -24.97
CA LEU A 82 -29.11 21.71 -26.34
C LEU A 82 -30.63 21.88 -26.54
N PHE A 83 -31.44 21.60 -25.52
CA PHE A 83 -32.88 21.81 -25.59
C PHE A 83 -33.28 23.24 -25.22
N ARG A 84 -34.14 23.84 -26.06
CA ARG A 84 -34.59 25.23 -25.93
C ARG A 84 -35.30 25.52 -24.61
N ALA A 85 -36.20 24.64 -24.18
CA ALA A 85 -36.99 24.84 -22.96
C ALA A 85 -36.14 24.94 -21.68
N PRO A 86 -35.21 24.01 -21.36
CA PRO A 86 -34.32 24.17 -20.21
C PRO A 86 -33.32 25.32 -20.39
N TYR A 87 -32.87 25.61 -21.61
CA TYR A 87 -31.98 26.74 -21.86
C TYR A 87 -32.66 28.10 -21.57
N GLU A 88 -33.94 28.26 -21.91
CA GLU A 88 -34.70 29.48 -21.60
C GLU A 88 -34.85 29.72 -20.08
N VAL A 89 -34.83 28.66 -19.27
CA VAL A 89 -34.95 28.75 -17.80
C VAL A 89 -33.60 29.01 -17.12
N PHE A 90 -32.53 28.32 -17.52
CA PHE A 90 -31.25 28.34 -16.80
C PHE A 90 -30.15 29.18 -17.49
N GLY A 91 -30.30 29.48 -18.79
CA GLY A 91 -29.36 30.29 -19.57
C GLY A 91 -27.92 29.77 -19.52
N THR A 92 -26.96 30.70 -19.40
CA THR A 92 -25.52 30.38 -19.35
C THR A 92 -25.09 29.68 -18.05
N ASN A 93 -25.93 29.65 -17.01
CA ASN A 93 -25.59 29.04 -15.73
C ASN A 93 -25.44 27.50 -15.82
N ILE A 94 -26.00 26.85 -16.85
CA ILE A 94 -25.89 25.40 -17.06
C ILE A 94 -24.44 24.95 -17.23
N ILE A 95 -23.53 25.82 -17.68
CA ILE A 95 -22.08 25.53 -17.76
C ILE A 95 -21.54 25.07 -16.41
N TRP A 96 -22.04 25.65 -15.30
CA TRP A 96 -21.66 25.23 -13.94
C TRP A 96 -22.16 23.83 -13.58
N SER A 97 -23.28 23.39 -14.17
CA SER A 97 -23.79 22.04 -14.03
C SER A 97 -22.88 21.02 -14.71
N ILE A 98 -22.45 21.31 -15.96
CA ILE A 98 -21.47 20.48 -16.69
C ILE A 98 -20.16 20.36 -15.91
N LEU A 99 -19.63 21.50 -15.45
CA LEU A 99 -18.40 21.52 -14.65
C LEU A 99 -18.56 20.72 -13.36
N THR A 100 -19.73 20.78 -12.73
CA THR A 100 -20.03 20.04 -11.50
C THR A 100 -20.03 18.54 -11.75
N VAL A 101 -20.69 18.05 -12.82
CA VAL A 101 -20.63 16.64 -13.21
C VAL A 101 -19.17 16.22 -13.44
N ALA A 102 -18.41 16.98 -14.23
CA ALA A 102 -17.02 16.63 -14.55
C ALA A 102 -16.10 16.53 -13.32
N ILE A 103 -16.31 17.38 -12.31
CA ILE A 103 -15.47 17.40 -11.10
C ILE A 103 -15.92 16.37 -10.05
N MET A 104 -17.24 16.15 -9.92
CA MET A 104 -17.79 15.29 -8.88
C MET A 104 -17.81 13.81 -9.24
N PHE A 105 -17.88 13.47 -10.53
CA PHE A 105 -18.04 12.09 -10.97
C PHE A 105 -16.76 11.29 -10.69
N GLU A 106 -16.86 10.33 -9.78
CA GLU A 106 -15.74 9.47 -9.37
C GLU A 106 -15.99 8.02 -9.75
N TYR A 107 -14.92 7.23 -9.68
CA TYR A 107 -14.94 5.81 -10.05
C TYR A 107 -15.99 4.99 -9.31
N THR A 108 -16.16 5.25 -8.01
CA THR A 108 -17.15 4.56 -7.17
C THR A 108 -18.32 5.46 -6.82
N VAL A 109 -19.45 4.83 -6.51
CA VAL A 109 -20.67 5.51 -6.08
C VAL A 109 -20.40 6.30 -4.80
N GLY A 110 -19.79 5.66 -3.79
CA GLY A 110 -19.46 6.31 -2.52
C GLY A 110 -18.53 7.51 -2.64
N ALA A 111 -17.50 7.43 -3.50
CA ALA A 111 -16.61 8.58 -3.74
C ALA A 111 -17.36 9.75 -4.40
N THR A 112 -18.30 9.46 -5.30
CA THR A 112 -19.15 10.49 -5.94
C THR A 112 -20.09 11.15 -4.92
N PHE A 113 -20.69 10.37 -4.01
CA PHE A 113 -21.48 10.93 -2.92
C PHE A 113 -20.64 11.80 -1.98
N ASN A 114 -19.46 11.34 -1.57
CA ASN A 114 -18.56 12.12 -0.72
C ASN A 114 -18.14 13.44 -1.38
N ARG A 115 -17.72 13.40 -2.65
CA ARG A 115 -17.37 14.63 -3.39
C ARG A 115 -18.58 15.52 -3.61
N GLY A 116 -19.74 14.94 -3.93
CA GLY A 116 -20.98 15.69 -4.12
C GLY A 116 -21.44 16.42 -2.86
N PHE A 117 -21.37 15.75 -1.71
CA PHE A 117 -21.69 16.35 -0.42
C PHE A 117 -20.72 17.49 -0.08
N ASN A 118 -19.40 17.26 -0.21
CA ASN A 118 -18.40 18.30 0.01
C ASN A 118 -18.54 19.47 -0.96
N ARG A 119 -18.94 19.22 -2.21
CA ARG A 119 -19.22 20.26 -3.22
C ARG A 119 -20.42 21.10 -2.81
N ALA A 120 -21.52 20.47 -2.42
CA ALA A 120 -22.75 21.14 -2.00
C ALA A 120 -22.52 21.98 -0.75
N LEU A 121 -21.93 21.38 0.30
CA LEU A 121 -21.63 22.05 1.55
C LEU A 121 -20.65 23.23 1.35
N GLY A 122 -19.56 23.01 0.60
CA GLY A 122 -18.59 24.06 0.33
C GLY A 122 -19.17 25.21 -0.50
N SER A 123 -20.02 24.91 -1.48
CA SER A 123 -20.67 25.94 -2.31
C SER A 123 -21.72 26.74 -1.53
N LEU A 124 -22.46 26.08 -0.64
CA LEU A 124 -23.42 26.73 0.26
C LEU A 124 -22.72 27.69 1.23
N LEU A 125 -21.66 27.23 1.90
CA LEU A 125 -20.86 28.06 2.81
C LEU A 125 -20.24 29.25 2.08
N ALA A 126 -19.68 29.03 0.89
CA ALA A 126 -19.15 30.11 0.05
C ALA A 126 -20.22 31.13 -0.35
N GLY A 127 -21.43 30.67 -0.70
CA GLY A 127 -22.56 31.53 -1.03
C GLY A 127 -23.00 32.41 0.14
N ILE A 128 -23.13 31.83 1.34
CA ILE A 128 -23.48 32.56 2.56
C ILE A 128 -22.43 33.63 2.89
N LEU A 129 -21.15 33.25 2.87
CA LEU A 129 -20.04 34.18 3.10
C LEU A 129 -20.00 35.30 2.06
N ALA A 130 -20.19 34.97 0.78
CA ALA A 130 -20.18 35.94 -0.31
C ALA A 130 -21.34 36.94 -0.19
N ILE A 131 -22.54 36.49 0.17
CA ILE A 131 -23.69 37.38 0.40
C ILE A 131 -23.42 38.30 1.59
N GLY A 132 -22.88 37.78 2.69
CA GLY A 132 -22.54 38.59 3.86
C GLY A 132 -21.53 39.69 3.54
N VAL A 133 -20.44 39.35 2.84
CA VAL A 133 -19.43 40.31 2.43
C VAL A 133 -19.98 41.31 1.41
N ALA A 134 -20.78 40.86 0.44
CA ALA A 134 -21.41 41.76 -0.54
C ALA A 134 -22.33 42.79 0.14
N GLN A 135 -23.12 42.37 1.14
CA GLN A 135 -23.98 43.29 1.89
C GLN A 135 -23.16 44.32 2.69
N VAL A 136 -22.04 43.91 3.30
CA VAL A 136 -21.14 44.83 4.00
C VAL A 136 -20.51 45.81 3.02
N ALA A 137 -19.98 45.33 1.89
CA ALA A 137 -19.33 46.15 0.89
C ALA A 137 -20.28 47.20 0.28
N LEU A 138 -21.53 46.82 -0.02
CA LEU A 138 -22.56 47.72 -0.55
C LEU A 138 -22.94 48.84 0.44
N ARG A 139 -22.90 48.57 1.75
CA ARG A 139 -23.20 49.58 2.78
C ARG A 139 -22.04 50.57 3.02
N SER A 140 -20.82 50.21 2.63
CA SER A 140 -19.61 51.01 2.91
C SER A 140 -19.29 52.07 1.84
N GLY A 141 -20.07 52.15 0.76
CA GLY A 141 -19.92 53.15 -0.29
C GLY A 141 -18.88 52.78 -1.37
N ARG A 142 -18.93 53.51 -2.51
CA ARG A 142 -18.26 53.13 -3.77
C ARG A 142 -16.73 53.02 -3.70
N VAL A 143 -16.07 53.76 -2.80
CA VAL A 143 -14.61 53.76 -2.66
C VAL A 143 -14.14 52.60 -1.78
N ALA A 144 -14.88 52.29 -0.72
CA ALA A 144 -14.53 51.22 0.22
C ALA A 144 -14.96 49.82 -0.28
N GLU A 145 -15.99 49.74 -1.12
CA GLU A 145 -16.50 48.50 -1.71
C GLU A 145 -15.41 47.59 -2.32
N PRO A 146 -14.57 48.05 -3.29
CA PRO A 146 -13.52 47.19 -3.86
C PRO A 146 -12.44 46.80 -2.85
N VAL A 147 -12.15 47.66 -1.85
CA VAL A 147 -11.15 47.39 -0.81
C VAL A 147 -11.64 46.27 0.12
N ILE A 148 -12.90 46.33 0.56
CA ILE A 148 -13.52 45.30 1.40
C ILE A 148 -13.57 43.96 0.66
N ILE A 149 -13.95 43.97 -0.61
CA ILE A 149 -13.95 42.78 -1.46
C ILE A 149 -12.53 42.20 -1.57
N GLY A 150 -11.52 43.02 -1.85
CA GLY A 150 -10.12 42.57 -1.95
C GLY A 150 -9.61 41.93 -0.66
N ILE A 151 -9.83 42.58 0.49
CA ILE A 151 -9.43 42.07 1.81
C ILE A 151 -10.14 40.75 2.12
N SER A 152 -11.43 40.65 1.80
CA SER A 152 -12.21 39.44 2.03
C SER A 152 -11.71 38.23 1.23
N ILE A 153 -11.31 38.44 -0.03
CA ILE A 153 -10.72 37.39 -0.89
C ILE A 153 -9.41 36.90 -0.28
N PHE A 154 -8.57 37.82 0.21
CA PHE A 154 -7.34 37.47 0.90
C PHE A 154 -7.60 36.65 2.16
N ILE A 155 -8.52 37.08 3.03
CA ILE A 155 -8.84 36.39 4.28
C ILE A 155 -9.40 34.99 4.01
N VAL A 156 -10.41 34.86 3.13
CA VAL A 156 -11.00 33.56 2.80
C VAL A 156 -9.97 32.64 2.14
N GLY A 157 -9.13 33.19 1.25
CA GLY A 157 -8.02 32.47 0.63
C GLY A 157 -7.00 31.94 1.64
N ALA A 158 -6.57 32.79 2.58
CA ALA A 158 -5.63 32.41 3.62
C ALA A 158 -6.21 31.36 4.57
N VAL A 159 -7.44 31.57 5.06
CA VAL A 159 -8.10 30.65 6.00
C VAL A 159 -8.35 29.29 5.34
N THR A 160 -8.94 29.23 4.15
CA THR A 160 -9.21 27.96 3.46
C THR A 160 -7.92 27.21 3.10
N SER A 161 -6.86 27.92 2.73
CA SER A 161 -5.54 27.33 2.44
C SER A 161 -4.86 26.81 3.71
N PHE A 162 -4.98 27.52 4.83
CA PHE A 162 -4.45 27.08 6.12
C PHE A 162 -5.20 25.86 6.65
N MET A 163 -6.54 25.87 6.62
CA MET A 163 -7.37 24.75 7.08
C MET A 163 -7.07 23.46 6.31
N LYS A 164 -6.72 23.57 5.02
CA LYS A 164 -6.32 22.44 4.20
C LYS A 164 -5.03 21.75 4.66
N LEU A 165 -4.11 22.47 5.30
CA LEU A 165 -2.84 21.91 5.79
C LEU A 165 -3.01 21.18 7.12
N TRP A 166 -4.18 21.29 7.75
CA TRP A 166 -4.43 20.71 9.06
C TRP A 166 -4.72 19.20 8.96
N PRO A 167 -3.95 18.31 9.61
CA PRO A 167 -4.08 16.86 9.42
C PRO A 167 -5.48 16.30 9.70
N SER A 168 -6.18 16.80 10.73
CA SER A 168 -7.54 16.35 11.05
C SER A 168 -8.60 16.78 10.02
N LEU A 169 -8.27 17.75 9.16
CA LEU A 169 -9.15 18.27 8.11
C LEU A 169 -8.79 17.75 6.71
N ALA A 170 -7.80 16.88 6.58
CA ALA A 170 -7.40 16.26 5.31
C ALA A 170 -8.58 15.64 4.52
N PRO A 171 -9.57 14.97 5.14
CA PRO A 171 -10.72 14.43 4.41
C PRO A 171 -11.58 15.51 3.72
N TYR A 172 -11.53 16.76 4.19
CA TYR A 172 -12.31 17.88 3.71
C TYR A 172 -11.54 18.80 2.77
N GLU A 173 -10.31 18.44 2.38
CA GLU A 173 -9.46 19.23 1.48
C GLU A 173 -10.21 19.71 0.22
N TYR A 174 -10.96 18.81 -0.41
CA TYR A 174 -11.75 19.13 -1.58
C TYR A 174 -12.81 20.21 -1.29
N GLY A 175 -13.49 20.12 -0.14
CA GLY A 175 -14.47 21.11 0.31
C GLY A 175 -13.87 22.51 0.46
N PHE A 176 -12.68 22.64 1.06
CA PHE A 176 -12.01 23.94 1.19
C PHE A 176 -11.62 24.55 -0.16
N ARG A 177 -11.16 23.74 -1.13
CA ARG A 177 -10.92 24.20 -2.50
C ARG A 177 -12.21 24.71 -3.14
N VAL A 178 -13.32 23.98 -2.95
CA VAL A 178 -14.63 24.39 -3.45
C VAL A 178 -15.09 25.71 -2.82
N ILE A 179 -14.93 25.89 -1.51
CA ILE A 179 -15.29 27.13 -0.81
C ILE A 179 -14.54 28.31 -1.44
N LEU A 180 -13.22 28.19 -1.57
CA LEU A 180 -12.38 29.24 -2.15
C LEU A 180 -12.79 29.61 -3.57
N PHE A 181 -12.86 28.63 -4.47
CA PHE A 181 -13.21 28.89 -5.87
C PHE A 181 -14.61 29.50 -5.99
N THR A 182 -15.58 28.94 -5.29
CA THR A 182 -16.97 29.39 -5.36
C THR A 182 -17.12 30.81 -4.80
N TYR A 183 -16.45 31.09 -3.68
CA TYR A 183 -16.45 32.43 -3.07
C TYR A 183 -15.87 33.48 -4.02
N CYS A 184 -14.65 33.25 -4.52
CA CYS A 184 -13.99 34.16 -5.46
C CYS A 184 -14.86 34.40 -6.70
N LEU A 185 -15.43 33.33 -7.27
CA LEU A 185 -16.27 33.44 -8.44
C LEU A 185 -17.55 34.22 -8.16
N ILE A 186 -18.21 34.04 -7.01
CA ILE A 186 -19.46 34.76 -6.68
C ILE A 186 -19.15 36.24 -6.45
N VAL A 187 -18.12 36.55 -5.65
CA VAL A 187 -17.77 37.93 -5.31
C VAL A 187 -17.27 38.72 -6.53
N VAL A 188 -16.40 38.13 -7.37
CA VAL A 188 -15.92 38.79 -8.60
C VAL A 188 -17.05 38.98 -9.61
N SER A 189 -17.91 37.98 -9.79
CA SER A 189 -19.05 38.09 -10.70
C SER A 189 -20.07 39.11 -10.19
N GLY A 190 -20.34 39.15 -8.88
CA GLY A 190 -21.21 40.13 -8.25
C GLY A 190 -20.69 41.56 -8.36
N TYR A 191 -19.37 41.77 -8.25
CA TYR A 191 -18.75 43.08 -8.41
C TYR A 191 -18.78 43.60 -9.86
N ARG A 192 -18.50 42.74 -10.84
CA ARG A 192 -18.50 43.12 -12.27
C ARG A 192 -19.91 43.27 -12.86
N ILE A 193 -20.87 42.46 -12.39
CA ILE A 193 -22.27 42.45 -12.88
C ILE A 193 -23.13 43.34 -11.97
N SER A 194 -22.66 44.57 -11.69
CA SER A 194 -23.23 45.52 -10.71
C SER A 194 -24.61 46.10 -11.09
N LEU A 195 -25.44 45.38 -11.85
CA LEU A 195 -26.89 45.61 -12.02
C LEU A 195 -27.75 44.40 -11.60
N GLY A 196 -27.15 43.31 -11.07
CA GLY A 196 -27.87 42.14 -10.58
C GLY A 196 -27.79 41.95 -9.06
N ASN A 197 -28.86 41.46 -8.45
CA ASN A 197 -28.88 41.07 -7.03
C ASN A 197 -27.85 39.95 -6.78
N PRO A 198 -26.83 40.11 -5.91
CA PRO A 198 -25.80 39.09 -5.64
C PRO A 198 -26.40 37.77 -5.12
N ILE A 199 -27.54 37.88 -4.44
CA ILE A 199 -28.34 36.74 -3.98
C ILE A 199 -28.82 35.89 -5.16
N ARG A 200 -29.31 36.51 -6.24
CA ARG A 200 -29.80 35.79 -7.43
C ARG A 200 -28.66 35.03 -8.10
N THR A 201 -27.51 35.67 -8.28
CA THR A 201 -26.31 35.02 -8.86
C THR A 201 -25.84 33.83 -8.03
N ALA A 202 -25.87 33.94 -6.69
CA ALA A 202 -25.52 32.84 -5.80
C ALA A 202 -26.54 31.69 -5.88
N MET A 203 -27.83 32.00 -5.93
CA MET A 203 -28.90 31.01 -6.04
C MET A 203 -28.88 30.27 -7.38
N ASP A 204 -28.74 30.97 -8.50
CA ASP A 204 -28.67 30.37 -9.84
C ASP A 204 -27.51 29.35 -9.94
N ARG A 205 -26.37 29.66 -9.30
CA ARG A 205 -25.23 28.75 -9.21
C ARG A 205 -25.50 27.56 -8.32
N LEU A 206 -26.11 27.78 -7.15
CA LEU A 206 -26.45 26.67 -6.24
C LEU A 206 -27.44 25.70 -6.90
N TYR A 207 -28.44 26.20 -7.62
CA TYR A 207 -29.35 25.38 -8.41
C TYR A 207 -28.64 24.62 -9.54
N SER A 208 -27.73 25.29 -10.27
CA SER A 208 -26.96 24.64 -11.33
C SER A 208 -26.05 23.52 -10.80
N ILE A 209 -25.42 23.73 -9.63
CA ILE A 209 -24.62 22.71 -8.93
C ILE A 209 -25.52 21.57 -8.46
N ALA A 210 -26.70 21.86 -7.91
CA ALA A 210 -27.65 20.84 -7.47
C ALA A 210 -28.13 19.95 -8.61
N ILE A 211 -28.45 20.53 -9.78
CA ILE A 211 -28.84 19.78 -10.98
C ILE A 211 -27.70 18.88 -11.45
N GLY A 212 -26.47 19.42 -11.57
CA GLY A 212 -25.31 18.65 -11.99
C GLY A 212 -25.01 17.51 -11.00
N GLY A 213 -25.09 17.79 -9.70
CA GLY A 213 -24.91 16.78 -8.67
C GLY A 213 -25.97 15.69 -8.71
N PHE A 214 -27.23 16.05 -8.93
CA PHE A 214 -28.33 15.10 -9.09
C PHE A 214 -28.10 14.18 -10.30
N VAL A 215 -27.75 14.74 -11.46
CA VAL A 215 -27.45 13.95 -12.66
C VAL A 215 -26.27 13.00 -12.43
N ALA A 216 -25.19 13.49 -11.80
CA ALA A 216 -24.01 12.68 -11.50
C ALA A 216 -24.35 11.48 -10.59
N VAL A 217 -25.08 11.73 -9.50
CA VAL A 217 -25.52 10.66 -8.58
C VAL A 217 -26.48 9.70 -9.27
N PHE A 218 -27.47 10.22 -10.00
CA PHE A 218 -28.48 9.44 -10.71
C PHE A 218 -27.83 8.44 -11.68
N VAL A 219 -26.92 8.92 -12.53
CA VAL A 219 -26.22 8.05 -13.49
C VAL A 219 -25.32 7.05 -12.76
N ASN A 220 -24.59 7.47 -11.71
CA ASN A 220 -23.66 6.57 -11.05
C ASN A 220 -24.36 5.42 -10.30
N VAL A 221 -25.52 5.70 -9.69
CA VAL A 221 -26.32 4.71 -8.94
C VAL A 221 -27.09 3.78 -9.88
N LEU A 222 -27.68 4.29 -10.97
CA LEU A 222 -28.60 3.50 -11.81
C LEU A 222 -27.91 2.75 -12.96
N VAL A 223 -26.84 3.31 -13.53
CA VAL A 223 -26.15 2.72 -14.67
C VAL A 223 -24.98 1.91 -14.14
N PHE A 224 -25.06 0.58 -14.12
CA PHE A 224 -24.00 -0.36 -13.72
C PHE A 224 -23.22 0.04 -12.44
N PRO A 225 -23.86 0.17 -11.27
CA PRO A 225 -23.23 0.75 -10.08
C PRO A 225 -21.93 0.04 -9.69
N ILE A 226 -20.90 0.85 -9.41
CA ILE A 226 -19.58 0.39 -8.97
C ILE A 226 -19.44 0.77 -7.49
N TRP A 227 -19.59 -0.22 -6.62
CA TRP A 227 -19.58 -0.03 -5.17
C TRP A 227 -18.17 -0.16 -4.60
N ALA A 228 -17.75 0.82 -3.79
CA ALA A 228 -16.49 0.82 -3.07
C ALA A 228 -16.46 -0.28 -1.99
N GLY A 229 -17.59 -0.52 -1.32
CA GLY A 229 -17.71 -1.57 -0.30
C GLY A 229 -17.44 -2.97 -0.86
N GLU A 230 -17.99 -3.26 -2.04
CA GLU A 230 -17.76 -4.53 -2.76
C GLU A 230 -16.31 -4.67 -3.23
N GLN A 231 -15.67 -3.58 -3.68
CA GLN A 231 -14.25 -3.59 -4.04
C GLN A 231 -13.37 -3.82 -2.82
N LEU A 232 -13.66 -3.15 -1.71
CA LEU A 232 -12.95 -3.33 -0.44
C LEU A 232 -13.03 -4.79 0.02
N HIS A 233 -14.23 -5.36 -0.03
CA HIS A 233 -14.49 -6.73 0.33
C HIS A 233 -13.68 -7.72 -0.53
N LYS A 234 -13.74 -7.57 -1.86
CA LYS A 234 -12.99 -8.43 -2.80
C LYS A 234 -11.49 -8.30 -2.62
N GLU A 235 -10.99 -7.07 -2.45
CA GLU A 235 -9.56 -6.83 -2.23
C GLU A 235 -9.10 -7.50 -0.93
N LEU A 236 -9.87 -7.37 0.15
CA LEU A 236 -9.54 -8.03 1.42
C LEU A 236 -9.47 -9.55 1.26
N VAL A 237 -10.48 -10.17 0.64
CA VAL A 237 -10.50 -11.64 0.39
C VAL A 237 -9.31 -12.06 -0.47
N ASN A 238 -8.98 -11.30 -1.51
CA ASN A 238 -7.82 -11.57 -2.36
C ASN A 238 -6.50 -11.48 -1.59
N ASN A 239 -6.38 -10.56 -0.64
CA ASN A 239 -5.21 -10.46 0.24
C ASN A 239 -5.06 -11.71 1.12
N PHE A 240 -6.15 -12.26 1.67
CA PHE A 240 -6.10 -13.52 2.43
C PHE A 240 -5.55 -14.67 1.58
N ASN A 241 -6.11 -14.86 0.38
CA ASN A 241 -5.64 -15.90 -0.54
C ASN A 241 -4.19 -15.67 -0.95
N SER A 242 -3.80 -14.42 -1.24
CA SER A 242 -2.43 -14.07 -1.60
C SER A 242 -1.44 -14.40 -0.50
N VAL A 243 -1.75 -14.12 0.77
CA VAL A 243 -0.87 -14.44 1.89
C VAL A 243 -0.76 -15.96 2.08
N ALA A 244 -1.87 -16.69 2.00
CA ALA A 244 -1.86 -18.15 2.14
C ALA A 244 -1.05 -18.84 1.02
N ASP A 245 -1.29 -18.46 -0.24
CA ASP A 245 -0.56 -19.00 -1.40
C ASP A 245 0.92 -18.64 -1.33
N SER A 246 1.26 -17.43 -0.87
CA SER A 246 2.65 -17.02 -0.75
C SER A 246 3.40 -17.74 0.37
N LEU A 247 2.71 -18.07 1.46
CA LEU A 247 3.27 -18.87 2.54
C LEU A 247 3.59 -20.29 2.06
N GLU A 248 2.65 -20.96 1.38
CA GLU A 248 2.86 -22.30 0.85
C GLU A 248 3.97 -22.34 -0.21
N GLU A 249 3.96 -21.41 -1.18
CA GLU A 249 4.99 -21.34 -2.23
C GLU A 249 6.39 -21.07 -1.63
N CYS A 250 6.48 -20.20 -0.61
CA CYS A 250 7.75 -19.91 0.05
C CYS A 250 8.34 -21.14 0.75
N VAL A 251 7.50 -21.93 1.43
CA VAL A 251 7.92 -23.13 2.15
C VAL A 251 8.23 -24.28 1.20
N GLU A 252 7.44 -24.44 0.14
CA GLU A 252 7.68 -25.44 -0.90
C GLU A 252 9.06 -25.22 -1.54
N LYS A 253 9.35 -23.99 -1.99
CA LYS A 253 10.67 -23.62 -2.54
C LYS A 253 11.81 -23.81 -1.54
N TYR A 254 11.60 -23.46 -0.28
CA TYR A 254 12.61 -23.66 0.76
C TYR A 254 12.98 -25.13 0.97
N LEU A 255 12.03 -26.04 0.75
CA LEU A 255 12.23 -27.48 0.94
C LEU A 255 12.69 -28.20 -0.34
N GLU A 256 12.45 -27.63 -1.52
CA GLU A 256 12.83 -28.20 -2.83
C GLU A 256 14.24 -27.80 -3.29
N ASP A 257 14.72 -26.62 -2.88
CA ASP A 257 16.03 -26.11 -3.28
C ASP A 257 17.18 -27.00 -2.77
N ASP A 258 17.73 -27.81 -3.66
CA ASP A 258 18.84 -28.73 -3.42
C ASP A 258 20.22 -28.03 -3.42
N GLY A 259 20.25 -26.71 -3.63
CA GLY A 259 21.47 -25.92 -3.74
C GLY A 259 22.31 -26.22 -4.99
N ALA A 260 21.77 -26.98 -5.96
CA ALA A 260 22.47 -27.35 -7.19
C ALA A 260 22.36 -26.28 -8.28
N GLU A 261 21.31 -25.46 -8.24
CA GLU A 261 21.26 -24.21 -8.99
C GLU A 261 21.96 -23.15 -8.15
N HIS A 262 23.12 -22.67 -8.58
CA HIS A 262 23.58 -21.34 -8.18
C HIS A 262 22.81 -20.35 -9.04
N PRO A 263 21.73 -19.70 -8.57
CA PRO A 263 21.26 -18.55 -9.29
C PRO A 263 22.36 -17.50 -9.10
N GLU A 264 22.93 -17.00 -10.19
CA GLU A 264 23.81 -15.84 -10.16
C GLU A 264 23.03 -14.65 -9.56
N PHE A 265 22.96 -14.54 -8.23
CA PHE A 265 22.20 -13.49 -7.58
C PHE A 265 23.03 -12.22 -7.57
N SER A 266 22.69 -11.33 -8.51
CA SER A 266 23.13 -9.95 -8.53
C SER A 266 22.86 -9.31 -7.16
N LYS A 267 23.83 -8.54 -6.67
CA LYS A 267 23.79 -7.71 -5.44
C LYS A 267 22.68 -6.64 -5.47
N THR A 268 21.42 -7.03 -5.54
CA THR A 268 20.29 -6.12 -5.54
C THR A 268 19.51 -6.32 -4.26
N VAL A 269 19.65 -5.30 -3.39
CA VAL A 269 18.73 -4.86 -2.33
C VAL A 269 17.32 -5.43 -2.55
N MET A 270 16.64 -5.84 -1.47
CA MET A 270 15.30 -6.47 -1.40
C MET A 270 14.17 -5.93 -2.32
N ASP A 271 14.40 -4.85 -3.06
CA ASP A 271 13.48 -4.22 -4.00
C ASP A 271 13.38 -4.91 -5.37
N GLU A 272 14.33 -5.74 -5.80
CA GLU A 272 14.38 -6.27 -7.18
C GLU A 272 14.61 -7.80 -7.25
N PHE A 273 13.64 -8.58 -6.75
CA PHE A 273 13.46 -10.01 -7.07
C PHE A 273 12.37 -10.14 -8.16
N PRO A 274 12.70 -10.24 -9.47
CA PRO A 274 11.71 -9.94 -10.51
C PRO A 274 10.65 -11.03 -10.79
N ASP A 275 10.91 -12.31 -10.52
CA ASP A 275 10.21 -13.38 -11.24
C ASP A 275 9.30 -14.30 -10.41
N GLU A 276 9.15 -14.09 -9.10
CA GLU A 276 8.31 -14.96 -8.28
C GLU A 276 6.86 -14.44 -8.13
N PRO A 277 5.84 -15.20 -8.58
CA PRO A 277 4.45 -14.77 -8.55
C PRO A 277 3.89 -14.65 -7.13
N ALA A 278 4.24 -15.53 -6.17
CA ALA A 278 3.84 -15.40 -4.77
C ALA A 278 4.38 -14.12 -4.13
N TYR A 279 5.68 -13.88 -4.24
CA TYR A 279 6.32 -12.69 -3.66
C TYR A 279 5.63 -11.41 -4.14
N ARG A 280 5.35 -11.31 -5.44
CA ARG A 280 4.65 -10.16 -6.03
C ARG A 280 3.25 -9.97 -5.44
N LYS A 281 2.50 -11.06 -5.24
CA LYS A 281 1.16 -11.03 -4.63
C LYS A 281 1.20 -10.61 -3.15
N CYS A 282 2.14 -11.15 -2.37
CA CYS A 282 2.34 -10.77 -0.97
C CYS A 282 2.76 -9.30 -0.83
N ARG A 283 3.70 -8.85 -1.65
CA ARG A 283 4.15 -7.44 -1.70
C ARG A 283 3.02 -6.50 -2.10
N SER A 284 2.16 -6.89 -3.04
CA SER A 284 0.95 -6.13 -3.38
C SER A 284 0.01 -5.99 -2.18
N THR A 285 -0.16 -7.06 -1.40
CA THR A 285 -0.96 -7.04 -0.17
C THR A 285 -0.43 -6.01 0.83
N LEU A 286 0.89 -5.95 1.04
CA LEU A 286 1.52 -4.97 1.93
C LEU A 286 1.32 -3.52 1.48
N ASN A 287 1.39 -3.27 0.17
CA ASN A 287 1.21 -1.93 -0.41
C ASN A 287 -0.27 -1.51 -0.56
N SER A 288 -1.23 -2.41 -0.29
CA SER A 288 -2.66 -2.15 -0.49
C SER A 288 -3.32 -1.27 0.59
N SER A 289 -2.59 -0.89 1.66
CA SER A 289 -3.17 -0.16 2.82
C SER A 289 -3.90 1.12 2.43
N ALA A 290 -3.26 2.00 1.65
CA ALA A 290 -3.86 3.26 1.21
C ALA A 290 -5.09 3.04 0.32
N LYS A 291 -5.07 1.98 -0.51
CA LYS A 291 -6.21 1.59 -1.36
C LYS A 291 -7.39 1.17 -0.49
N LEU A 292 -7.17 0.29 0.49
CA LEU A 292 -8.23 -0.19 1.39
C LEU A 292 -8.83 0.94 2.24
N GLU A 293 -8.00 1.84 2.78
CA GLU A 293 -8.47 3.02 3.52
C GLU A 293 -9.32 3.93 2.64
N SER A 294 -8.87 4.22 1.41
CA SER A 294 -9.62 5.07 0.48
C SER A 294 -10.97 4.46 0.09
N LEU A 295 -11.03 3.14 -0.08
CA LEU A 295 -12.26 2.41 -0.36
C LEU A 295 -13.18 2.40 0.85
N ALA A 296 -12.66 2.22 2.06
CA ALA A 296 -13.44 2.24 3.29
C ALA A 296 -14.06 3.62 3.57
N VAL A 297 -13.32 4.71 3.34
CA VAL A 297 -13.86 6.08 3.43
C VAL A 297 -14.97 6.28 2.42
N SER A 298 -14.80 5.81 1.19
CA SER A 298 -15.82 5.90 0.13
C SER A 298 -17.06 5.06 0.46
N ALA A 299 -16.88 3.83 0.96
CA ALA A 299 -17.95 2.90 1.26
C ALA A 299 -18.90 3.39 2.37
N LYS A 300 -18.43 4.24 3.29
CA LYS A 300 -19.27 4.90 4.32
C LYS A 300 -20.37 5.79 3.74
N TRP A 301 -20.19 6.30 2.52
CA TRP A 301 -21.16 7.18 1.86
C TRP A 301 -22.16 6.40 0.99
N GLU A 302 -22.03 5.08 0.90
CA GLU A 302 -22.88 4.26 0.04
C GLU A 302 -24.20 3.92 0.74
N PRO A 303 -25.34 3.99 0.04
CA PRO A 303 -26.58 3.41 0.54
C PRO A 303 -26.43 1.88 0.73
N PRO A 304 -27.26 1.25 1.58
CA PRO A 304 -27.31 -0.19 1.71
C PRO A 304 -27.53 -0.87 0.35
N HIS A 305 -26.67 -1.83 0.01
CA HIS A 305 -26.67 -2.47 -1.30
C HIS A 305 -26.20 -3.93 -1.22
N GLY A 306 -26.69 -4.77 -2.13
CA GLY A 306 -26.26 -6.16 -2.27
C GLY A 306 -26.32 -6.96 -0.95
N ARG A 307 -25.16 -7.43 -0.50
CA ARG A 307 -24.97 -8.18 0.76
C ARG A 307 -24.79 -7.27 1.97
N PHE A 308 -24.55 -5.97 1.75
CA PHE A 308 -24.29 -4.95 2.76
C PHE A 308 -25.59 -4.18 3.06
N ARG A 309 -26.51 -4.79 3.82
CA ARG A 309 -27.88 -4.27 4.02
C ARG A 309 -28.03 -3.26 5.17
N HIS A 310 -26.95 -2.75 5.73
CA HIS A 310 -26.97 -1.87 6.90
C HIS A 310 -26.39 -0.48 6.55
N PHE A 311 -27.06 0.60 6.98
CA PHE A 311 -26.58 1.98 6.71
C PHE A 311 -25.25 2.30 7.37
N PHE A 312 -25.01 1.77 8.57
CA PHE A 312 -23.76 1.96 9.32
C PHE A 312 -22.95 0.67 9.34
N TYR A 313 -22.57 0.22 8.14
CA TYR A 313 -21.77 -0.97 8.01
C TYR A 313 -20.34 -0.75 8.54
N PRO A 314 -19.71 -1.73 9.22
CA PRO A 314 -18.43 -1.56 9.90
C PRO A 314 -17.22 -1.60 8.95
N TRP A 315 -17.16 -0.68 7.99
CA TRP A 315 -16.07 -0.59 7.00
C TRP A 315 -14.69 -0.33 7.63
N SER A 316 -14.62 0.27 8.83
CA SER A 316 -13.37 0.42 9.58
C SER A 316 -12.77 -0.93 9.98
N GLU A 317 -13.62 -1.91 10.30
CA GLU A 317 -13.18 -3.22 10.76
C GLU A 317 -12.57 -4.03 9.60
N TYR A 318 -13.03 -3.82 8.37
CA TYR A 318 -12.35 -4.36 7.18
C TYR A 318 -10.90 -3.89 7.08
N VAL A 319 -10.64 -2.60 7.36
CA VAL A 319 -9.29 -2.02 7.36
C VAL A 319 -8.46 -2.56 8.52
N LYS A 320 -9.06 -2.77 9.71
CA LYS A 320 -8.36 -3.40 10.84
C LYS A 320 -7.97 -4.84 10.55
N VAL A 321 -8.88 -5.66 10.03
CA VAL A 321 -8.59 -7.04 9.61
C VAL A 321 -7.47 -7.06 8.57
N ALA A 322 -7.51 -6.15 7.59
CA ALA A 322 -6.43 -6.02 6.62
C ALA A 322 -5.10 -5.62 7.29
N ALA A 323 -5.13 -4.75 8.29
CA ALA A 323 -3.93 -4.37 9.05
C ALA A 323 -3.34 -5.55 9.81
N VAL A 324 -4.17 -6.37 10.47
CA VAL A 324 -3.73 -7.59 11.15
C VAL A 324 -3.15 -8.58 10.14
N LEU A 325 -3.82 -8.80 9.01
CA LEU A 325 -3.33 -9.66 7.93
C LEU A 325 -1.99 -9.19 7.36
N ARG A 326 -1.72 -7.88 7.29
CA ARG A 326 -0.42 -7.35 6.88
C ARG A 326 0.71 -7.77 7.82
N TYR A 327 0.45 -7.94 9.12
CA TYR A 327 1.45 -8.50 10.03
C TYR A 327 1.78 -9.95 9.71
N CYS A 328 0.79 -10.75 9.28
CA CYS A 328 1.06 -12.09 8.76
C CYS A 328 1.88 -12.03 7.46
N ALA A 329 1.58 -11.09 6.57
CA ALA A 329 2.33 -10.89 5.32
C ALA A 329 3.79 -10.48 5.56
N TYR A 330 4.10 -9.69 6.61
CA TYR A 330 5.49 -9.37 6.97
C TYR A 330 6.30 -10.61 7.35
N GLU A 331 5.71 -11.57 8.05
CA GLU A 331 6.38 -12.83 8.37
C GLU A 331 6.64 -13.67 7.12
N VAL A 332 5.69 -13.72 6.18
CA VAL A 332 5.92 -14.37 4.88
C VAL A 332 7.06 -13.71 4.11
N MET A 333 7.18 -12.39 4.16
CA MET A 333 8.31 -11.67 3.56
C MET A 333 9.64 -11.94 4.28
N ALA A 334 9.62 -12.12 5.60
CA ALA A 334 10.80 -12.50 6.36
C ALA A 334 11.24 -13.93 6.02
N LEU A 335 10.30 -14.89 5.92
CA LEU A 335 10.54 -16.26 5.45
C LEU A 335 11.14 -16.25 4.03
N HIS A 336 10.60 -15.42 3.15
CA HIS A 336 11.11 -15.23 1.79
C HIS A 336 12.54 -14.67 1.78
N GLY A 337 12.87 -13.80 2.72
CA GLY A 337 14.24 -13.31 2.94
C GLY A 337 15.21 -14.40 3.40
N VAL A 338 14.77 -15.34 4.23
CA VAL A 338 15.58 -16.51 4.63
C VAL A 338 15.76 -17.48 3.45
N LEU A 339 14.71 -17.70 2.67
CA LEU A 339 14.75 -18.51 1.45
C LEU A 339 15.85 -18.01 0.48
N HIS A 340 15.96 -16.70 0.29
CA HIS A 340 16.93 -16.07 -0.62
C HIS A 340 18.25 -15.65 0.04
N SER A 341 18.53 -16.13 1.26
CA SER A 341 19.77 -15.77 1.97
C SER A 341 20.98 -16.52 1.42
N GLU A 342 22.15 -15.87 1.41
CA GLU A 342 23.42 -16.48 0.95
C GLU A 342 23.85 -17.69 1.81
N ILE A 343 23.45 -17.70 3.08
CA ILE A 343 23.80 -18.75 4.05
C ILE A 343 22.51 -19.46 4.46
N GLN A 344 22.21 -20.54 3.75
CA GLN A 344 21.03 -21.36 3.98
C GLN A 344 21.40 -22.71 4.60
N ALA A 345 20.49 -23.30 5.37
CA ALA A 345 20.65 -24.60 5.98
C ALA A 345 20.88 -25.68 4.91
N PRO A 346 21.80 -26.64 5.15
CA PRO A 346 22.05 -27.71 4.20
C PRO A 346 20.77 -28.51 3.94
N TYR A 347 20.56 -28.93 2.68
CA TYR A 347 19.35 -29.63 2.23
C TYR A 347 18.96 -30.80 3.14
N ASN A 348 19.93 -31.63 3.52
CA ASN A 348 19.71 -32.78 4.41
C ASN A 348 19.07 -32.38 5.77
N LEU A 349 19.44 -31.20 6.28
CA LEU A 349 18.87 -30.68 7.52
C LEU A 349 17.44 -30.17 7.28
N ARG A 350 17.20 -29.47 6.17
CA ARG A 350 15.86 -28.99 5.78
C ARG A 350 14.86 -30.14 5.60
N ILE A 351 15.27 -31.22 4.92
CA ILE A 351 14.39 -32.38 4.71
C ILE A 351 14.07 -33.15 5.99
N THR A 352 14.97 -33.10 6.99
CA THR A 352 14.79 -33.78 8.27
C THR A 352 13.54 -33.27 9.00
N PHE A 353 13.21 -31.99 8.86
CA PHE A 353 12.03 -31.35 9.44
C PHE A 353 10.92 -31.07 8.40
N GLN A 354 11.02 -31.64 7.20
CA GLN A 354 10.11 -31.35 6.09
C GLN A 354 8.67 -31.62 6.45
N SER A 355 8.41 -32.74 7.15
CA SER A 355 7.06 -33.19 7.45
C SER A 355 6.35 -32.22 8.40
N GLU A 356 7.06 -31.77 9.43
CA GLU A 356 6.59 -30.86 10.46
C GLU A 356 6.41 -29.44 9.91
N ILE A 357 7.38 -28.94 9.13
CA ILE A 357 7.31 -27.63 8.48
C ILE A 357 6.15 -27.59 7.49
N LYS A 358 5.96 -28.65 6.69
CA LYS A 358 4.88 -28.74 5.70
C LYS A 358 3.51 -28.89 6.37
N GLU A 359 3.40 -29.69 7.43
CA GLU A 359 2.15 -29.84 8.20
C GLU A 359 1.74 -28.48 8.81
N ALA A 360 2.66 -27.78 9.49
CA ALA A 360 2.38 -26.49 10.13
C ALA A 360 1.98 -25.42 9.11
N THR A 361 2.72 -25.32 8.01
CA THR A 361 2.45 -24.41 6.88
C THR A 361 1.08 -24.67 6.26
N SER A 362 0.78 -25.94 5.93
CA SER A 362 -0.49 -26.31 5.30
C SER A 362 -1.68 -25.97 6.19
N GLN A 363 -1.59 -26.25 7.49
CA GLN A 363 -2.64 -25.90 8.45
C GLN A 363 -2.79 -24.38 8.61
N ALA A 364 -1.68 -23.64 8.60
CA ALA A 364 -1.70 -22.18 8.72
C ALA A 364 -2.34 -21.54 7.49
N ALA A 365 -1.96 -21.98 6.29
CA ALA A 365 -2.53 -21.52 5.02
C ALA A 365 -4.01 -21.91 4.90
N GLU A 366 -4.39 -23.13 5.32
CA GLU A 366 -5.80 -23.57 5.37
C GLU A 366 -6.64 -22.67 6.28
N LEU A 367 -6.13 -22.30 7.47
CA LEU A 367 -6.82 -21.38 8.37
C LEU A 367 -7.02 -20.00 7.73
N VAL A 368 -5.97 -19.41 7.14
CA VAL A 368 -6.01 -18.12 6.45
C VAL A 368 -7.00 -18.14 5.27
N ARG A 369 -7.00 -19.20 4.46
CA ARG A 369 -7.98 -19.34 3.36
C ARG A 369 -9.39 -19.47 3.89
N SER A 370 -9.61 -20.25 4.95
CA SER A 370 -10.94 -20.38 5.55
C SER A 370 -11.44 -19.04 6.09
N LEU A 371 -10.56 -18.21 6.67
CA LEU A 371 -10.86 -16.85 7.13
C LEU A 371 -11.30 -15.96 5.96
N GLY A 372 -10.54 -15.96 4.87
CA GLY A 372 -10.91 -15.27 3.64
C GLY A 372 -12.24 -15.77 3.05
N GLN A 373 -12.50 -17.07 3.11
CA GLN A 373 -13.70 -17.69 2.57
C GLN A 373 -14.96 -17.34 3.39
N ASP A 374 -14.85 -17.25 4.72
CA ASP A 374 -15.95 -16.78 5.57
C ASP A 374 -16.31 -15.34 5.30
N ILE A 375 -15.31 -14.47 5.14
CA ILE A 375 -15.53 -13.09 4.74
C ILE A 375 -16.21 -13.08 3.37
N CYS A 376 -15.66 -13.78 2.38
CA CYS A 376 -16.22 -13.86 1.01
C CYS A 376 -17.69 -14.30 0.98
N ASN A 377 -18.03 -15.29 1.81
CA ASN A 377 -19.37 -15.84 1.88
C ASN A 377 -20.29 -15.10 2.84
N MET A 378 -19.78 -14.15 3.63
CA MET A 378 -20.49 -13.52 4.75
C MET A 378 -21.07 -14.59 5.67
N LYS A 379 -20.22 -15.48 6.18
CA LYS A 379 -20.61 -16.56 7.09
C LYS A 379 -19.70 -16.60 8.30
N LYS A 380 -20.23 -17.10 9.42
CA LYS A 380 -19.48 -17.39 10.62
C LYS A 380 -19.27 -18.89 10.77
N SER A 381 -18.03 -19.37 10.61
CA SER A 381 -17.66 -20.76 10.89
C SER A 381 -17.08 -20.94 12.30
N THR A 382 -17.30 -22.12 12.91
CA THR A 382 -16.69 -22.48 14.19
C THR A 382 -15.25 -22.93 13.95
N ARG A 383 -14.28 -22.10 14.33
CA ARG A 383 -12.85 -22.23 13.99
C ARG A 383 -12.01 -22.97 15.01
N THR A 384 -12.61 -23.38 16.13
CA THR A 384 -11.90 -23.97 17.27
C THR A 384 -11.21 -25.29 16.91
N SER A 385 -11.74 -26.05 15.96
CA SER A 385 -11.11 -27.30 15.48
C SER A 385 -9.85 -27.04 14.64
N LEU A 386 -9.92 -26.12 13.68
CA LEU A 386 -8.78 -25.74 12.83
C LEU A 386 -7.66 -25.09 13.63
N LEU A 387 -8.02 -24.19 14.55
CA LEU A 387 -7.05 -23.50 15.42
C LEU A 387 -6.33 -24.49 16.35
N LYS A 388 -7.06 -25.44 16.94
CA LYS A 388 -6.45 -26.53 17.74
C LYS A 388 -5.54 -27.42 16.91
N LYS A 389 -5.93 -27.76 15.68
CA LYS A 389 -5.11 -28.58 14.77
C LYS A 389 -3.84 -27.84 14.37
N LEU A 390 -3.93 -26.55 14.10
CA LEU A 390 -2.80 -25.67 13.83
C LEU A 390 -1.83 -25.62 15.02
N HIS A 391 -2.32 -25.26 16.22
CA HIS A 391 -1.48 -25.21 17.43
C HIS A 391 -0.83 -26.57 17.72
N SER A 392 -1.56 -27.67 17.55
CA SER A 392 -1.00 -29.02 17.72
C SER A 392 0.13 -29.32 16.71
N SER A 393 -0.01 -28.90 15.46
CA SER A 393 1.03 -29.08 14.44
C SER A 393 2.24 -28.20 14.72
N THR A 394 2.05 -26.95 15.13
CA THR A 394 3.12 -26.04 15.53
C THR A 394 3.86 -26.53 16.77
N GLU A 395 3.16 -27.11 17.75
CA GLU A 395 3.77 -27.75 18.91
C GLU A 395 4.64 -28.96 18.50
N LYS A 396 4.21 -29.76 17.51
CA LYS A 396 5.04 -30.86 16.99
C LYS A 396 6.31 -30.31 16.35
N LEU A 397 6.21 -29.25 15.55
CA LEU A 397 7.35 -28.60 14.93
C LEU A 397 8.33 -28.07 15.99
N GLN A 398 7.83 -27.35 17.00
CA GLN A 398 8.65 -26.86 18.11
C GLN A 398 9.35 -28.01 18.84
N ARG A 399 8.63 -29.09 19.17
CA ARG A 399 9.21 -30.26 19.83
C ARG A 399 10.26 -30.96 18.97
N ALA A 400 10.03 -31.07 17.66
CA ALA A 400 11.00 -31.67 16.75
C ALA A 400 12.31 -30.86 16.76
N ILE A 401 12.22 -29.53 16.66
CA ILE A 401 13.37 -28.63 16.72
C ILE A 401 14.08 -28.75 18.07
N ASP A 402 13.35 -28.80 19.18
CA ASP A 402 13.92 -28.92 20.52
C ASP A 402 14.65 -30.25 20.72
N ILE A 403 14.04 -31.37 20.29
CA ILE A 403 14.63 -32.71 20.37
C ILE A 403 15.90 -32.79 19.52
N HIS A 404 15.87 -32.21 18.33
CA HIS A 404 16.99 -32.20 17.39
C HIS A 404 17.87 -30.95 17.51
N SER A 405 17.79 -30.23 18.63
CA SER A 405 18.60 -29.04 18.90
C SER A 405 20.11 -29.32 18.85
N TYR A 406 20.52 -30.56 19.13
CA TYR A 406 21.90 -31.02 18.94
C TYR A 406 22.34 -30.90 17.47
N LEU A 407 21.47 -31.16 16.48
CA LEU A 407 21.81 -30.98 15.06
C LEU A 407 22.03 -29.49 14.69
N LEU A 408 21.47 -28.57 15.47
CA LEU A 408 21.63 -27.13 15.29
C LEU A 408 22.85 -26.56 16.04
N THR A 409 23.41 -27.30 17.00
CA THR A 409 24.51 -26.86 17.89
C THR A 409 25.80 -27.69 17.76
N SER A 410 25.75 -28.88 17.14
CA SER A 410 26.85 -29.87 17.15
C SER A 410 28.07 -29.53 16.30
N SER A 411 28.24 -28.29 15.84
CA SER A 411 29.50 -27.80 15.27
C SER A 411 30.48 -27.25 16.32
N ILE A 412 30.15 -27.31 17.63
CA ILE A 412 31.03 -26.92 18.74
C ILE A 412 31.53 -28.17 19.50
N ASP A 413 32.68 -28.67 19.03
CA ASP A 413 33.70 -29.59 19.59
C ASP A 413 33.33 -30.90 20.35
N PRO A 414 34.00 -32.04 20.06
CA PRO A 414 34.19 -33.11 21.03
C PRO A 414 35.33 -32.78 22.01
N PRO A 415 35.26 -33.25 23.27
CA PRO A 415 36.26 -32.98 24.29
C PRO A 415 37.55 -33.73 24.02
N ASP A 416 38.69 -33.08 24.29
CA ASP A 416 39.99 -33.73 24.36
C ASP A 416 39.92 -34.94 25.30
N SER A 417 40.13 -36.11 24.73
CA SER A 417 40.20 -37.37 25.46
C SER A 417 41.48 -37.40 26.28
N ASN A 418 41.38 -37.12 27.58
CA ASN A 418 42.20 -37.75 28.62
C ASN A 418 41.64 -37.47 30.01
N ASN A 419 40.73 -38.34 30.48
CA ASN A 419 40.82 -39.03 31.77
C ASN A 419 39.52 -39.79 32.06
N PHE A 420 39.59 -41.11 32.03
CA PHE A 420 38.54 -42.00 32.53
C PHE A 420 38.49 -41.93 34.06
N SER A 421 37.34 -41.58 34.65
CA SER A 421 36.65 -42.40 35.66
C SER A 421 35.56 -41.63 36.44
N LYS A 422 34.41 -42.33 36.63
CA LYS A 422 33.29 -42.13 37.59
C LYS A 422 31.97 -41.53 37.07
N PRO A 423 30.83 -41.97 37.66
CA PRO A 423 29.60 -42.23 36.92
C PRO A 423 28.66 -41.02 36.82
N LEU A 424 27.80 -41.10 35.79
CA LEU A 424 26.68 -40.23 35.47
C LEU A 424 26.05 -39.50 36.66
N PRO A 425 25.88 -38.16 36.61
CA PRO A 425 24.84 -37.48 37.33
C PRO A 425 23.73 -36.97 36.40
N LYS A 426 22.53 -37.07 36.96
CA LYS A 426 21.20 -36.69 36.49
C LYS A 426 21.14 -35.36 35.71
N LEU A 427 20.29 -35.39 34.68
CA LEU A 427 19.62 -34.26 34.03
C LEU A 427 19.23 -33.16 35.03
N PRO A 428 19.53 -31.88 34.78
CA PRO A 428 18.78 -30.77 35.35
C PRO A 428 17.93 -30.08 34.28
N GLN A 429 16.72 -29.73 34.71
CA GLN A 429 15.64 -29.04 34.00
C GLN A 429 15.96 -27.55 33.73
N THR A 430 17.16 -27.20 33.27
CA THR A 430 17.63 -25.80 33.15
C THR A 430 17.66 -25.25 31.72
N LEU A 431 17.16 -25.97 30.71
CA LEU A 431 17.23 -25.51 29.31
C LEU A 431 16.04 -24.62 28.87
N SER A 432 14.96 -24.57 29.66
CA SER A 432 13.87 -23.62 29.41
C SER A 432 14.30 -22.18 29.65
N SER A 433 15.32 -21.93 30.50
CA SER A 433 15.82 -20.57 30.75
C SER A 433 16.73 -20.08 29.64
N THR A 434 17.42 -20.97 28.90
CA THR A 434 18.40 -20.60 27.88
C THR A 434 17.76 -20.08 26.59
N PHE A 435 16.59 -20.60 26.19
CA PHE A 435 15.82 -20.07 25.07
C PHE A 435 15.13 -18.75 25.41
N SER A 436 14.58 -18.62 26.62
CA SER A 436 14.12 -17.33 27.12
C SER A 436 15.28 -16.34 27.32
N ASP A 437 16.48 -16.78 27.69
CA ASP A 437 17.67 -15.92 27.80
C ASP A 437 18.21 -15.48 26.44
N LEU A 438 18.12 -16.30 25.39
CA LEU A 438 18.47 -15.88 24.03
C LEU A 438 17.44 -14.87 23.49
N SER A 439 16.15 -15.10 23.76
CA SER A 439 15.07 -14.14 23.47
C SER A 439 15.24 -12.84 24.26
N ASN A 440 15.63 -12.93 25.54
CA ASN A 440 15.89 -11.78 26.41
C ASN A 440 17.20 -11.08 26.07
N GLN A 441 18.22 -11.77 25.55
CA GLN A 441 19.46 -11.14 25.07
C GLN A 441 19.23 -10.36 23.78
N LEU A 442 18.38 -10.86 22.86
CA LEU A 442 17.92 -10.07 21.72
C LEU A 442 17.06 -8.87 22.14
N GLN A 443 16.23 -9.02 23.19
CA GLN A 443 15.45 -7.91 23.76
C GLN A 443 16.32 -6.90 24.53
N ALA A 444 17.38 -7.34 25.22
CA ALA A 444 18.30 -6.49 25.98
C ALA A 444 19.18 -5.64 25.05
N VAL A 445 19.56 -6.17 23.89
CA VAL A 445 20.23 -5.39 22.82
C VAL A 445 19.28 -4.30 22.24
N GLN A 446 17.96 -4.53 22.26
CA GLN A 446 16.96 -3.50 21.94
C GLN A 446 16.71 -2.51 23.09
N LEU A 447 16.87 -2.92 24.36
CA LEU A 447 16.55 -2.09 25.53
C LEU A 447 17.71 -1.17 25.96
N ASP A 448 18.97 -1.56 25.77
CA ASP A 448 20.15 -0.69 26.03
C ASP A 448 20.27 0.49 25.04
N SER A 449 19.49 0.45 23.96
CA SER A 449 19.31 1.59 23.05
C SER A 449 18.43 2.71 23.64
N THR A 450 17.73 2.45 24.76
CA THR A 450 16.71 3.36 25.31
C THR A 450 17.09 4.03 26.65
N THR A 451 18.20 3.66 27.28
CA THR A 451 18.60 4.15 28.61
C THR A 451 19.72 5.19 28.64
N SER A 452 20.11 5.75 27.49
CA SER A 452 21.13 6.82 27.41
C SER A 452 20.63 8.10 26.72
N LEU A 453 19.41 8.55 27.02
CA LEU A 453 18.91 9.87 26.60
C LEU A 453 18.13 10.56 27.73
N GLU A 454 18.74 10.68 28.91
CA GLU A 454 18.34 11.67 29.92
C GLU A 454 19.55 12.45 30.42
N LYS A 455 19.97 13.45 29.64
CA LYS A 455 20.43 14.77 30.10
C LYS A 455 20.89 15.57 28.89
N ASN A 456 20.04 16.50 28.43
CA ASN A 456 20.39 17.90 28.15
C ASN A 456 19.22 18.56 27.41
N GLN A 457 18.56 19.50 28.10
CA GLN A 457 17.59 20.42 27.51
C GLN A 457 18.34 21.59 26.84
N SER A 458 18.07 21.85 25.56
CA SER A 458 17.76 23.20 25.05
C SER A 458 17.34 23.19 23.56
N THR A 459 16.07 23.54 23.35
CA THR A 459 15.47 24.35 22.26
C THR A 459 15.93 24.18 20.80
N GLN A 460 15.13 23.51 19.95
CA GLN A 460 14.57 24.05 18.68
C GLN A 460 13.75 23.03 17.85
N GLN A 461 12.54 23.46 17.46
CA GLN A 461 11.64 23.11 16.32
C GLN A 461 11.59 21.67 15.74
N GLN A 462 10.41 21.04 15.88
CA GLN A 462 10.04 19.73 15.34
C GLN A 462 9.57 19.80 13.88
N THR A 463 10.12 18.91 13.04
CA THR A 463 9.51 18.47 11.77
C THR A 463 9.43 16.95 11.83
N ALA A 464 8.26 16.37 11.53
CA ALA A 464 8.01 14.92 11.63
C ALA A 464 8.72 14.15 10.49
N GLU A 465 9.67 13.28 10.83
CA GLU A 465 10.29 12.35 9.88
C GLU A 465 9.46 11.04 9.78
N PRO A 466 9.31 10.44 8.57
CA PRO A 466 8.62 9.17 8.38
C PRO A 466 9.48 8.00 8.86
N TYR A 467 8.86 6.97 9.44
CA TYR A 467 9.48 5.77 10.05
C TYR A 467 10.59 5.10 9.19
N HIS A 468 10.48 5.20 7.86
CA HIS A 468 11.49 4.73 6.91
C HIS A 468 12.85 5.42 7.06
N GLU A 469 12.88 6.68 7.47
CA GLU A 469 14.09 7.48 7.61
C GLU A 469 14.83 7.15 8.91
N LEU A 470 14.09 6.76 9.96
CA LEU A 470 14.64 6.30 11.22
C LEU A 470 15.33 4.94 11.04
N MET A 471 14.71 4.00 10.30
CA MET A 471 15.33 2.72 9.91
C MET A 471 16.56 2.91 8.99
N ARG A 472 16.52 3.88 8.07
CA ARG A 472 17.65 4.22 7.18
C ARG A 472 18.78 4.97 7.89
N LYS A 473 18.49 5.65 9.00
CA LYS A 473 19.50 6.23 9.91
C LYS A 473 20.05 5.18 10.88
N GLN A 474 19.25 4.20 11.30
CA GLN A 474 19.69 3.06 12.11
C GLN A 474 20.64 2.15 11.30
N SER A 475 20.34 1.89 10.02
CA SER A 475 21.27 1.17 9.13
C SER A 475 22.56 1.93 8.84
N ARG A 476 22.51 3.27 8.76
CA ARG A 476 23.71 4.11 8.62
C ARG A 476 24.55 4.20 9.90
N ARG A 477 23.94 4.12 11.09
CA ARG A 477 24.68 4.10 12.37
C ARG A 477 25.35 2.76 12.65
N LEU A 478 24.73 1.65 12.24
CA LEU A 478 25.35 0.32 12.26
C LEU A 478 26.56 0.20 11.32
N HIS A 479 26.70 1.11 10.35
CA HIS A 479 27.80 1.12 9.38
C HIS A 479 29.09 1.83 9.85
N TYR A 480 29.11 2.50 11.02
CA TYR A 480 30.27 3.28 11.48
C TYR A 480 31.08 2.65 12.62
N SER A 481 30.78 1.44 13.08
CA SER A 481 31.56 0.74 14.10
C SER A 481 32.23 -0.54 13.60
N TRP A 482 32.46 -0.68 12.29
CA TRP A 482 33.28 -1.75 11.73
C TRP A 482 34.68 -1.20 11.45
N PRO A 483 35.77 -1.85 11.91
CA PRO A 483 37.12 -1.39 11.60
C PRO A 483 37.37 -1.45 10.09
N PRO A 484 38.21 -0.56 9.51
CA PRO A 484 38.38 -0.48 8.07
C PRO A 484 39.05 -1.76 7.58
N ARG A 485 38.35 -2.52 6.73
CA ARG A 485 38.92 -3.67 6.03
C ARG A 485 39.89 -3.13 4.97
N GLN A 486 41.17 -3.11 5.31
CA GLN A 486 42.26 -2.86 4.37
C GLN A 486 42.22 -3.95 3.30
N VAL A 487 42.15 -3.52 2.04
CA VAL A 487 42.10 -4.38 0.86
C VAL A 487 43.53 -4.80 0.58
N ASP A 488 43.98 -5.90 1.18
CA ASP A 488 45.24 -6.52 0.76
C ASP A 488 44.96 -7.53 -0.34
N ALA A 489 45.66 -7.28 -1.44
CA ALA A 489 45.67 -8.06 -2.66
C ALA A 489 46.07 -9.51 -2.37
N PHE A 490 45.61 -10.40 -3.25
CA PHE A 490 46.13 -11.75 -3.38
C PHE A 490 47.66 -11.73 -3.46
N GLU A 491 48.33 -12.08 -2.38
CA GLU A 491 49.67 -12.65 -2.42
C GLU A 491 49.62 -14.04 -1.78
N ASP A 492 50.01 -14.99 -2.62
CA ASP A 492 50.31 -16.38 -2.38
C ASP A 492 51.42 -16.49 -1.32
N ASP A 493 51.08 -16.89 -0.10
CA ASP A 493 52.07 -17.41 0.85
C ASP A 493 51.42 -18.37 1.89
N GLY A 494 51.49 -19.67 1.59
CA GLY A 494 52.11 -20.66 2.48
C GLY A 494 51.62 -20.88 3.93
N SER A 495 50.44 -20.41 4.34
CA SER A 495 49.94 -20.60 5.73
C SER A 495 48.43 -20.86 5.80
N ALA A 496 47.92 -21.76 4.96
CA ALA A 496 46.52 -22.19 4.98
C ALA A 496 46.35 -23.42 5.89
N GLY A 497 45.98 -23.22 7.16
CA GLY A 497 45.70 -24.36 8.05
C GLY A 497 44.88 -24.04 9.30
N SER A 498 45.18 -22.96 10.03
CA SER A 498 44.57 -22.71 11.35
C SER A 498 43.23 -21.97 11.29
N ASP A 499 43.04 -21.05 10.33
CA ASP A 499 41.90 -20.11 10.36
C ASP A 499 40.74 -20.52 9.43
N PHE A 500 40.96 -21.52 8.57
CA PHE A 500 39.94 -22.04 7.66
C PHE A 500 38.92 -22.93 8.37
N LEU A 501 39.39 -23.80 9.29
CA LEU A 501 38.54 -24.74 10.02
C LEU A 501 37.53 -24.06 10.96
N PRO A 502 37.92 -23.05 11.78
CA PRO A 502 36.99 -22.29 12.61
C PRO A 502 35.97 -21.49 11.78
N ARG A 503 36.40 -20.94 10.64
CA ARG A 503 35.54 -20.17 9.73
C ARG A 503 34.52 -21.06 9.03
N MET A 504 34.90 -22.28 8.64
CA MET A 504 34.00 -23.27 8.05
C MET A 504 32.96 -23.75 9.07
N LYS A 505 33.39 -24.08 10.30
CA LYS A 505 32.48 -24.41 11.42
C LYS A 505 31.51 -23.26 11.75
N ALA A 506 31.97 -22.02 11.71
CA ALA A 506 31.12 -20.85 11.93
C ALA A 506 30.06 -20.68 10.84
N LEU A 507 30.42 -20.94 9.57
CA LEU A 507 29.47 -20.94 8.45
C LEU A 507 28.45 -22.07 8.54
N GLU A 508 28.87 -23.28 8.94
CA GLU A 508 27.95 -24.42 9.18
C GLU A 508 26.97 -24.13 10.33
N SER A 509 27.47 -23.54 11.43
CA SER A 509 26.62 -23.11 12.54
C SER A 509 25.63 -22.04 12.11
N THR A 510 26.08 -21.05 11.32
CA THR A 510 25.21 -19.98 10.77
C THR A 510 24.17 -20.55 9.79
N ALA A 511 24.55 -21.55 8.99
CA ALA A 511 23.64 -22.26 8.10
C ALA A 511 22.57 -23.04 8.88
N ALA A 512 22.94 -23.76 9.94
CA ALA A 512 21.97 -24.43 10.81
C ALA A 512 21.03 -23.44 11.52
N LEU A 513 21.55 -22.29 11.96
CA LEU A 513 20.77 -21.18 12.54
C LEU A 513 19.74 -20.59 11.57
N SER A 514 19.97 -20.64 10.25
CA SER A 514 18.99 -20.19 9.26
C SER A 514 17.71 -21.03 9.29
N LEU A 515 17.79 -22.35 9.55
CA LEU A 515 16.63 -23.22 9.70
C LEU A 515 15.88 -22.91 11.01
N ALA A 516 16.60 -22.66 12.09
CA ALA A 516 16.00 -22.22 13.35
C ALA A 516 15.27 -20.87 13.18
N THR A 517 15.85 -19.95 12.40
CA THR A 517 15.24 -18.67 12.06
C THR A 517 13.98 -18.87 11.22
N PHE A 518 14.05 -19.70 10.17
CA PHE A 518 12.91 -20.02 9.31
C PHE A 518 11.74 -20.61 10.09
N THR A 519 12.02 -21.59 10.95
CA THR A 519 11.00 -22.24 11.77
C THR A 519 10.45 -21.32 12.86
N SER A 520 11.28 -20.46 13.46
CA SER A 520 10.83 -19.44 14.40
C SER A 520 9.86 -18.44 13.74
N LEU A 521 10.16 -17.98 12.53
CA LEU A 521 9.26 -17.09 11.76
C LEU A 521 7.94 -17.77 11.41
N LEU A 522 7.95 -19.08 11.09
CA LEU A 522 6.73 -19.84 10.86
C LEU A 522 5.88 -19.97 12.14
N ILE A 523 6.52 -20.18 13.29
CA ILE A 523 5.83 -20.24 14.59
C ILE A 523 5.26 -18.86 14.96
N GLU A 524 6.00 -17.78 14.70
CA GLU A 524 5.52 -16.41 14.91
C GLU A 524 4.35 -16.08 13.97
N PHE A 525 4.39 -16.51 12.71
CA PHE A 525 3.25 -16.41 11.79
C PHE A 525 2.01 -17.06 12.40
N VAL A 526 2.14 -18.27 12.94
CA VAL A 526 1.03 -18.99 13.59
C VAL A 526 0.50 -18.25 14.81
N ALA A 527 1.37 -17.73 15.67
CA ALA A 527 0.94 -16.93 16.83
C ALA A 527 0.12 -15.69 16.42
N ARG A 528 0.46 -15.06 15.29
CA ARG A 528 -0.29 -13.92 14.75
C ARG A 528 -1.66 -14.31 14.17
N LEU A 529 -1.87 -15.57 13.82
CA LEU A 529 -3.17 -16.03 13.34
C LEU A 529 -4.25 -15.99 14.41
N ASP A 530 -3.89 -16.09 15.70
CA ASP A 530 -4.85 -15.94 16.80
C ASP A 530 -5.47 -14.54 16.79
N HIS A 531 -4.65 -13.49 16.63
CA HIS A 531 -5.12 -12.11 16.49
C HIS A 531 -5.94 -11.90 15.21
N LEU A 532 -5.57 -12.57 14.12
CA LEU A 532 -6.32 -12.50 12.87
C LEU A 532 -7.71 -13.13 13.02
N VAL A 533 -7.82 -14.26 13.71
CA VAL A 533 -9.10 -14.92 14.00
C VAL A 533 -9.98 -14.03 14.88
N GLU A 534 -9.41 -13.39 15.90
CA GLU A 534 -10.13 -12.45 16.76
C GLU A 534 -10.67 -11.26 15.96
N ALA A 535 -9.83 -10.62 15.15
CA ALA A 535 -10.25 -9.49 14.31
C ALA A 535 -11.35 -9.87 13.31
N VAL A 536 -11.30 -11.08 12.72
CA VAL A 536 -12.37 -11.57 11.84
C VAL A 536 -13.64 -11.91 12.62
N ASP A 537 -13.54 -12.44 13.84
CA ASP A 537 -14.70 -12.70 14.69
C ASP A 537 -15.38 -11.38 15.13
N GLU A 538 -14.62 -10.36 15.49
CA GLU A 538 -15.14 -9.00 15.76
C GLU A 538 -15.85 -8.41 14.54
N LEU A 539 -15.20 -8.46 13.38
CA LEU A 539 -15.80 -8.05 12.12
C LEU A 539 -17.12 -8.79 11.87
N SER A 540 -17.16 -10.11 12.08
CA SER A 540 -18.36 -10.93 11.88
C SER A 540 -19.51 -10.52 12.79
N LYS A 541 -19.24 -10.23 14.06
CA LYS A 541 -20.24 -9.80 15.05
C LYS A 541 -20.82 -8.44 14.67
N LEU A 542 -19.95 -7.48 14.33
CA LEU A 542 -20.36 -6.11 14.00
C LEU A 542 -21.08 -6.04 12.65
N ALA A 543 -20.62 -6.81 11.67
CA ALA A 543 -21.18 -6.85 10.32
C ALA A 543 -22.42 -7.74 10.20
N LYS A 544 -22.71 -8.54 11.25
CA LYS A 544 -23.80 -9.53 11.31
C LYS A 544 -23.74 -10.51 10.14
N PHE A 545 -22.56 -11.13 9.96
CA PHE A 545 -22.36 -12.26 9.04
C PHE A 545 -23.21 -13.47 9.44
#